data_AF-A0A7R9VI06-F1
#
_entry.id   AF-A0A7R9VI06-F1
#
_cell.length_a   1.000
_cell.length_b   1.000
_cell.length_c   1.000
_cell.angle_alpha   90.00
_cell.angle_beta   90.00
_cell.angle_gamma   90.00
#
_symmetry.space_group_name_H-M   'P 1'
#
loop_
_entity.id
_entity.type
_entity.pdbx_description
1 polymer ?
#
loop_
_entity_poly.entity_id
_entity_poly.type
_entity_poly.pdbx_seq_one_letter_code
_entity_poly.pdbx_strand_id
1 'polypeptide(L)'
;ASASPAIELVGFDEEVRSAMEYVFGATLVVDNANAANRICDATKTRVVTLEGDTYDPCGTISGGSNDNIGTTLAKLSELTSASSELGEKRLRLSQVSAKVKDMQSLSKQFGKLSDELEIASAELSAVEKHLSQTKYGMLADKYQGMKKEVDEASAEFDEMEEEKNTKWKLYNDLKEKEADLTREREARLKEIDSQVKKADKSRKDKAKKAQEAESQSQTLVLELESIKTEVAA
;
A
#
# COMPACT_ATOMS: atom_id res chain seq x y z
N ALA A 1 -29.97 31.45 -58.35
CA ALA A 1 -30.59 30.12 -58.17
C ALA A 1 -29.46 29.12 -58.07
N SER A 2 -29.40 28.36 -56.99
CA SER A 2 -28.44 27.26 -56.82
C SER A 2 -28.87 26.11 -57.71
N ALA A 3 -27.91 25.50 -58.41
CA ALA A 3 -28.13 24.25 -59.14
C ALA A 3 -26.96 23.34 -58.81
N SER A 4 -27.26 22.15 -58.30
CA SER A 4 -26.26 21.17 -57.90
C SER A 4 -26.50 19.85 -58.65
N PRO A 5 -25.45 19.18 -59.16
CA PRO A 5 -25.58 17.84 -59.72
C PRO A 5 -26.10 16.85 -58.66
N ALA A 6 -27.08 16.02 -59.00
CA ALA A 6 -27.67 15.07 -58.06
C ALA A 6 -26.65 14.05 -57.54
N ILE A 7 -25.66 13.69 -58.37
CA ILE A 7 -24.59 12.75 -58.01
C ILE A 7 -23.68 13.29 -56.89
N GLU A 8 -23.51 14.61 -56.77
CA GLU A 8 -22.68 15.22 -55.72
C GLU A 8 -23.41 15.25 -54.36
N LEU A 9 -24.72 15.00 -54.34
CA LEU A 9 -25.55 15.02 -53.14
C LEU A 9 -25.70 13.63 -52.50
N VAL A 10 -25.13 12.59 -53.09
CA VAL A 10 -25.20 11.21 -52.60
C VAL A 10 -23.81 10.63 -52.33
N GLY A 11 -23.66 9.92 -51.22
CA GLY A 11 -22.45 9.16 -50.90
C GLY A 11 -22.55 7.73 -51.43
N PHE A 12 -21.52 7.26 -52.12
CA PHE A 12 -21.45 5.90 -52.66
C PHE A 12 -19.99 5.42 -52.72
N ASP A 13 -19.81 4.10 -52.74
CA ASP A 13 -18.50 3.47 -52.90
C ASP A 13 -18.02 3.53 -54.36
N GLU A 14 -16.72 3.66 -54.56
CA GLU A 14 -16.12 3.79 -55.91
C GLU A 14 -16.48 2.64 -56.85
N GLU A 15 -16.65 1.44 -56.29
CA GLU A 15 -17.02 0.23 -57.04
C GLU A 15 -18.35 0.34 -57.79
N VAL A 16 -19.26 1.22 -57.32
CA VAL A 16 -20.58 1.42 -57.93
C VAL A 16 -20.70 2.75 -58.70
N ARG A 17 -19.60 3.47 -58.92
CA ARG A 17 -19.59 4.80 -59.57
C ARG A 17 -20.35 4.82 -60.89
N SER A 18 -20.10 3.89 -61.80
CA SER A 18 -20.76 3.87 -63.12
C SER A 18 -22.28 3.69 -63.04
N ALA A 19 -22.77 2.94 -62.05
CA ALA A 19 -24.21 2.79 -61.82
C ALA A 19 -24.81 4.08 -61.24
N MET A 20 -24.11 4.74 -60.33
CA MET A 20 -24.54 6.02 -59.75
C MET A 20 -24.51 7.16 -60.77
N GLU A 21 -23.51 7.21 -61.65
CA GLU A 21 -23.43 8.14 -62.79
C GLU A 21 -24.57 7.93 -63.78
N TYR A 22 -24.95 6.68 -64.04
CA TYR A 22 -26.10 6.39 -64.89
C TYR A 22 -27.43 6.89 -64.29
N VAL A 23 -27.63 6.71 -62.98
CA VAL A 23 -28.89 7.06 -62.30
C VAL A 23 -28.98 8.56 -61.98
N PHE A 24 -27.90 9.18 -61.48
CA PHE A 24 -27.91 10.54 -60.95
C PHE A 24 -27.04 11.53 -61.75
N GLY A 25 -26.15 11.07 -62.63
CA GLY A 25 -25.21 11.93 -63.35
C GLY A 25 -25.85 12.84 -64.40
N ALA A 26 -27.03 12.48 -64.92
CA ALA A 26 -27.78 13.28 -65.89
C ALA A 26 -28.90 14.15 -65.27
N THR A 27 -28.87 14.38 -63.95
CA THR A 27 -29.92 15.11 -63.22
C THR A 27 -29.36 16.26 -62.39
N LEU A 28 -30.00 17.43 -62.49
CA LEU A 28 -29.69 18.61 -61.67
C LEU A 28 -30.79 18.85 -60.63
N VAL A 29 -30.41 19.27 -59.44
CA VAL A 29 -31.33 19.64 -58.34
C VAL A 29 -31.32 21.15 -58.14
N VAL A 30 -32.49 21.75 -58.03
CA VAL A 30 -32.67 23.21 -57.91
C VAL A 30 -33.72 23.58 -56.86
N ASP A 31 -33.62 24.78 -56.31
CA ASP A 31 -34.49 25.19 -55.20
C ASP A 31 -35.92 25.57 -55.63
N ASN A 32 -36.10 26.15 -56.82
CA ASN A 32 -37.35 26.80 -57.22
C ASN A 32 -37.80 26.38 -58.62
N ALA A 33 -39.12 26.25 -58.83
CA ALA A 33 -39.74 25.91 -60.13
C ALA A 33 -39.36 26.86 -61.28
N ASN A 34 -39.32 28.18 -61.01
CA ASN A 34 -38.90 29.18 -61.99
C ASN A 34 -37.44 29.00 -62.44
N ALA A 35 -36.57 28.52 -61.55
CA ALA A 35 -35.20 28.19 -61.87
C ALA A 35 -35.11 26.86 -62.64
N ALA A 36 -35.93 25.87 -62.25
CA ALA A 36 -36.00 24.57 -62.91
C ALA A 36 -36.33 24.68 -64.40
N ASN A 37 -37.36 25.45 -64.74
CA ASN A 37 -37.77 25.62 -66.13
C ASN A 37 -36.68 26.31 -66.97
N ARG A 38 -36.10 27.40 -66.45
CA ARG A 38 -35.02 28.14 -67.13
C ARG A 38 -33.77 27.29 -67.36
N ILE A 39 -33.38 26.50 -66.35
CA ILE A 39 -32.17 25.68 -66.41
C ILE A 39 -32.40 24.49 -67.33
N CYS A 40 -33.54 23.81 -67.23
CA CYS A 40 -33.91 22.70 -68.10
C CYS A 40 -33.89 23.12 -69.59
N ASP A 41 -34.45 24.28 -69.91
CA ASP A 41 -34.48 24.80 -71.28
C ASP A 41 -33.08 25.16 -71.81
N ALA A 42 -32.21 25.70 -70.95
CA ALA A 42 -30.87 26.15 -71.32
C ALA A 42 -29.86 24.99 -71.43
N THR A 43 -29.89 24.02 -70.51
CA THR A 43 -28.90 22.94 -70.45
C THR A 43 -29.37 21.65 -71.12
N LYS A 44 -30.65 21.57 -71.51
CA LYS A 44 -31.29 20.36 -72.06
C LYS A 44 -31.04 19.11 -71.20
N THR A 45 -31.00 19.29 -69.88
CA THR A 45 -30.76 18.24 -68.88
C THR A 45 -31.98 18.11 -67.99
N ARG A 46 -32.24 16.92 -67.44
CA ARG A 46 -33.33 16.70 -66.49
C ARG A 46 -33.09 17.50 -65.20
N VAL A 47 -34.10 18.24 -64.74
CA VAL A 47 -34.02 19.06 -63.52
C VAL A 47 -35.10 18.66 -62.54
N VAL A 48 -34.77 18.59 -61.25
CA VAL A 48 -35.69 18.24 -60.16
C VAL A 48 -35.69 19.35 -59.11
N THR A 49 -36.87 19.77 -58.63
CA THR A 49 -36.99 20.76 -57.55
C THR A 49 -36.90 20.10 -56.17
N LEU A 50 -36.59 20.88 -55.13
CA LEU A 50 -36.65 20.39 -53.74
C LEU A 50 -38.06 19.94 -53.31
N GLU A 51 -39.11 20.47 -53.96
CA GLU A 51 -40.50 20.07 -53.76
C GLU A 51 -40.86 18.77 -54.51
N GLY A 52 -39.94 18.21 -55.29
CA GLY A 52 -40.12 16.92 -55.99
C GLY A 52 -40.69 17.01 -57.40
N ASP A 53 -40.85 18.22 -57.95
CA ASP A 53 -41.27 18.39 -59.34
C ASP A 53 -40.11 18.09 -60.30
N THR A 54 -40.43 17.44 -61.42
CA THR A 54 -39.43 17.06 -62.43
C THR A 54 -39.70 17.74 -63.76
N TYR A 55 -38.64 18.28 -64.36
CA TYR A 55 -38.64 18.98 -65.63
C TYR A 55 -37.72 18.23 -66.60
N ASP A 56 -38.29 17.74 -67.69
CA ASP A 56 -37.57 17.01 -68.73
C ASP A 56 -37.40 17.89 -69.99
N PRO A 57 -36.21 17.93 -70.62
CA PRO A 57 -35.96 18.66 -71.86
C PRO A 57 -36.88 18.27 -73.03
N CYS A 58 -37.55 17.10 -72.96
CA CYS A 58 -38.57 16.68 -73.92
C CYS A 58 -39.92 17.42 -73.74
N GLY A 59 -40.00 18.41 -72.83
CA GLY A 59 -41.20 19.21 -72.59
C GLY A 59 -42.19 18.56 -71.62
N THR A 60 -41.74 17.59 -70.82
CA THR A 60 -42.57 16.95 -69.79
C THR A 60 -42.28 17.58 -68.44
N ILE A 61 -43.32 18.10 -67.79
CA ILE A 61 -43.25 18.56 -66.40
C ILE A 61 -44.16 17.64 -65.59
N SER A 62 -43.60 16.92 -64.63
CA SER A 62 -44.37 16.08 -63.71
C SER A 62 -44.27 16.69 -62.32
N GLY A 63 -45.41 17.14 -61.79
CA GLY A 63 -45.54 17.71 -60.45
C GLY A 63 -46.90 17.40 -59.83
N GLY A 64 -47.00 17.54 -58.51
CA GLY A 64 -48.21 17.25 -57.74
C GLY A 64 -48.00 17.34 -56.23
N SER A 65 -49.10 17.37 -55.46
CA SER A 65 -49.04 17.36 -53.99
C SER A 65 -48.66 15.96 -53.48
N ASN A 66 -47.45 15.83 -52.94
CA ASN A 66 -46.96 14.59 -52.36
C ASN A 66 -46.50 14.83 -50.92
N ASP A 67 -47.36 14.48 -49.94
CA ASP A 67 -47.08 14.68 -48.51
C ASP A 67 -46.00 13.71 -47.96
N ASN A 68 -45.50 12.79 -48.79
CA ASN A 68 -44.56 11.72 -48.41
C ASN A 68 -43.13 11.91 -48.94
N ILE A 69 -42.77 13.10 -49.42
CA ILE A 69 -41.41 13.39 -49.92
C ILE A 69 -40.38 13.06 -48.83
N GLY A 70 -39.40 12.20 -49.16
CA GLY A 70 -38.30 11.80 -48.27
C GLY A 70 -38.60 10.69 -47.27
N THR A 71 -39.87 10.28 -47.06
CA THR A 71 -40.24 9.28 -46.03
C THR A 71 -39.67 7.89 -46.28
N THR A 72 -39.63 7.44 -47.54
CA THR A 72 -39.09 6.13 -47.92
C THR A 72 -37.57 6.04 -47.69
N LEU A 73 -36.83 7.10 -48.05
CA LEU A 73 -35.39 7.16 -47.85
C LEU A 73 -35.04 7.23 -46.35
N ALA A 74 -35.82 7.97 -45.55
CA ALA A 74 -35.66 8.00 -44.10
C ALA A 74 -35.84 6.59 -43.49
N LYS A 75 -36.92 5.87 -43.85
CA LYS A 75 -37.15 4.49 -43.40
C LYS A 75 -36.07 3.52 -43.87
N LEU A 76 -35.54 3.70 -45.07
CA LEU A 76 -34.44 2.87 -45.59
C LEU A 76 -33.13 3.13 -44.82
N SER A 77 -32.85 4.38 -44.46
CA SER A 77 -31.72 4.75 -43.61
C SER A 77 -31.84 4.13 -42.22
N GLU A 78 -33.03 4.23 -41.60
CA GLU A 78 -33.31 3.58 -40.31
C GLU A 78 -33.12 2.06 -40.38
N LEU A 79 -33.65 1.41 -41.42
CA LEU A 79 -33.49 -0.02 -41.64
C LEU A 79 -32.02 -0.43 -41.81
N THR A 80 -31.25 0.35 -42.57
CA THR A 80 -29.82 0.12 -42.78
C THR A 80 -29.05 0.23 -41.47
N SER A 81 -29.31 1.28 -40.69
CA SER A 81 -28.69 1.48 -39.36
C SER A 81 -29.04 0.33 -38.41
N ALA A 82 -30.32 -0.03 -38.32
CA ALA A 82 -30.78 -1.12 -37.46
C ALA A 82 -30.19 -2.48 -37.88
N SER A 83 -30.03 -2.71 -39.19
CA SER A 83 -29.42 -3.93 -39.71
C SER A 83 -27.93 -4.02 -39.38
N SER A 84 -27.21 -2.90 -39.49
CA SER A 84 -25.80 -2.82 -39.09
C SER A 84 -25.65 -3.10 -37.59
N GLU A 85 -26.45 -2.45 -36.75
CA GLU A 85 -26.41 -2.68 -35.31
C GLU A 85 -26.72 -4.15 -34.97
N LEU A 86 -27.75 -4.74 -35.61
CA LEU A 86 -28.08 -6.15 -35.42
C LEU A 86 -26.89 -7.07 -35.76
N GLY A 87 -26.16 -6.77 -36.84
CA GLY A 87 -24.94 -7.48 -37.23
C GLY A 87 -23.88 -7.43 -36.14
N GLU A 88 -23.59 -6.25 -35.62
CA GLU A 88 -22.63 -6.06 -34.53
C GLU A 88 -23.03 -6.80 -33.26
N LYS A 89 -24.30 -6.70 -32.84
CA LYS A 89 -24.80 -7.40 -31.65
C LYS A 89 -24.73 -8.91 -31.81
N ARG A 90 -25.04 -9.44 -33.00
CA ARG A 90 -24.92 -10.88 -33.31
C ARG A 90 -23.47 -11.35 -33.24
N LEU A 91 -22.53 -10.58 -33.79
CA LEU A 91 -21.10 -10.90 -33.70
C LEU A 91 -20.64 -10.92 -32.23
N ARG A 92 -21.02 -9.89 -31.46
CA ARG A 92 -20.70 -9.82 -30.03
C ARG A 92 -21.31 -10.97 -29.25
N LEU A 93 -22.56 -11.33 -29.53
CA LEU A 93 -23.23 -12.48 -28.90
C LEU A 93 -22.46 -13.77 -29.20
N SER A 94 -22.08 -14.00 -30.46
CA SER A 94 -21.30 -15.17 -30.86
C SER A 94 -19.97 -15.26 -30.11
N GLN A 95 -19.23 -14.15 -30.02
CA GLN A 95 -17.97 -14.07 -29.27
C GLN A 95 -18.15 -14.36 -27.77
N VAL A 96 -19.19 -13.79 -27.15
CA VAL A 96 -19.47 -14.01 -25.73
C VAL A 96 -19.90 -15.46 -25.48
N SER A 97 -20.76 -16.02 -26.33
CA SER A 97 -21.19 -17.42 -26.23
C SER A 97 -20.03 -18.40 -26.36
N ALA A 98 -19.07 -18.14 -27.26
CA ALA A 98 -17.85 -18.94 -27.37
C ALA A 98 -17.05 -18.91 -26.06
N LYS A 99 -16.80 -17.72 -25.50
CA LYS A 99 -16.09 -17.57 -24.21
C LYS A 99 -16.79 -18.30 -23.06
N VAL A 100 -18.12 -18.20 -22.98
CA VAL A 100 -18.91 -18.91 -21.95
C VAL A 100 -18.74 -20.42 -22.09
N LYS A 101 -18.77 -20.95 -23.31
CA LYS A 101 -18.59 -22.39 -23.57
C LYS A 101 -17.20 -22.86 -23.14
N ASP A 102 -16.16 -22.07 -23.42
CA ASP A 102 -14.80 -22.37 -23.01
C ASP A 102 -14.67 -22.37 -21.48
N MET A 103 -15.23 -21.35 -20.80
CA MET A 103 -15.25 -21.29 -19.34
C MET A 103 -16.02 -22.44 -18.70
N GLN A 104 -17.13 -22.89 -19.29
CA GLN A 104 -17.87 -24.05 -18.82
C GLN A 104 -17.04 -25.34 -18.92
N SER A 105 -16.24 -25.49 -19.97
CA SER A 105 -15.34 -26.65 -20.11
C SER A 105 -14.27 -26.67 -19.02
N LEU A 106 -13.68 -25.51 -18.73
CA LEU A 106 -12.68 -25.35 -17.67
C LEU A 106 -13.29 -25.59 -16.28
N SER A 107 -14.48 -25.06 -16.03
CA SER A 107 -15.21 -25.29 -14.78
C SER A 107 -15.50 -26.77 -14.53
N LYS A 108 -15.84 -27.55 -15.57
CA LYS A 108 -16.00 -29.00 -15.45
C LYS A 108 -14.69 -29.72 -15.12
N GLN A 109 -13.56 -29.30 -15.71
CA GLN A 109 -12.25 -29.86 -15.39
C GLN A 109 -11.84 -29.55 -13.94
N PHE A 110 -12.08 -28.31 -13.51
CA PHE A 110 -11.85 -27.88 -12.13
C PHE A 110 -12.69 -28.70 -11.14
N GLY A 111 -13.98 -28.93 -11.43
CA GLY A 111 -14.83 -29.78 -10.59
C GLY A 111 -14.26 -31.18 -10.43
N LYS A 112 -13.85 -31.83 -11.52
CA LYS A 112 -13.23 -33.17 -11.46
C LYS A 112 -11.94 -33.19 -10.62
N LEU A 113 -11.06 -32.22 -10.82
CA LEU A 113 -9.82 -32.11 -10.05
C LEU A 113 -10.09 -31.83 -8.57
N SER A 114 -11.11 -31.03 -8.26
CA SER A 114 -11.53 -30.76 -6.89
C SER A 114 -12.04 -32.03 -6.21
N ASP A 115 -12.87 -32.81 -6.91
CA ASP A 115 -13.38 -34.09 -6.39
C ASP A 115 -12.24 -35.10 -6.17
N GLU A 116 -11.31 -35.20 -7.12
CA GLU A 116 -10.11 -36.05 -7.00
C GLU A 116 -9.22 -35.63 -5.82
N LEU A 117 -9.03 -34.31 -5.62
CA LEU A 117 -8.28 -33.78 -4.49
C LEU A 117 -8.96 -34.09 -3.17
N GLU A 118 -10.29 -33.96 -3.10
CA GLU A 118 -11.05 -34.27 -1.89
C GLU A 118 -10.89 -35.75 -1.52
N ILE A 119 -11.02 -36.67 -2.49
CA ILE A 119 -10.79 -38.11 -2.29
C ILE A 119 -9.36 -38.36 -1.81
N ALA A 120 -8.35 -37.83 -2.50
CA ALA A 120 -6.94 -38.03 -2.14
C ALA A 120 -6.62 -37.48 -0.74
N SER A 121 -7.21 -36.34 -0.36
CA SER A 121 -7.03 -35.75 0.97
C SER A 121 -7.65 -36.60 2.08
N ALA A 122 -8.84 -37.18 1.81
CA ALA A 122 -9.51 -38.08 2.74
C ALA A 122 -8.73 -39.39 2.90
N GLU A 123 -8.21 -39.94 1.80
CA GLU A 123 -7.32 -41.12 1.82
C GLU A 123 -6.04 -40.85 2.60
N LEU A 124 -5.39 -39.70 2.37
CA LEU A 124 -4.20 -39.31 3.12
C LEU A 124 -4.49 -39.22 4.62
N SER A 125 -5.57 -38.53 5.00
CA SER A 125 -5.97 -38.40 6.41
C SER A 125 -6.26 -39.76 7.05
N ALA A 126 -6.90 -40.68 6.30
CA ALA A 126 -7.14 -42.04 6.78
C ALA A 126 -5.81 -42.81 6.99
N VAL A 127 -4.87 -42.70 6.05
CA VAL A 127 -3.54 -43.33 6.16
C VAL A 127 -2.75 -42.75 7.31
N GLU A 128 -2.73 -41.44 7.51
CA GLU A 128 -2.07 -40.78 8.64
C GLU A 128 -2.67 -41.21 9.98
N LYS A 129 -4.00 -41.30 10.05
CA LYS A 129 -4.69 -41.83 11.24
C LYS A 129 -4.34 -43.30 11.50
N HIS A 130 -4.27 -44.12 10.46
CA HIS A 130 -3.83 -45.51 10.62
C HIS A 130 -2.37 -45.60 11.04
N LEU A 131 -1.48 -44.79 10.46
CA LEU A 131 -0.07 -44.75 10.78
C LEU A 131 0.16 -44.34 12.24
N SER A 132 -0.49 -43.28 12.70
CA SER A 132 -0.43 -42.82 14.10
C SER A 132 -0.98 -43.85 15.09
N GLN A 133 -1.90 -44.73 14.67
CA GLN A 133 -2.38 -45.85 15.48
C GLN A 133 -1.44 -47.07 15.46
N THR A 134 -0.49 -47.15 14.53
CA THR A 134 0.51 -48.22 14.54
C THR A 134 1.53 -48.01 15.65
N LYS A 135 2.16 -49.11 16.09
CA LYS A 135 3.26 -49.06 17.05
C LYS A 135 4.41 -48.17 16.58
N TYR A 136 4.70 -48.17 15.27
CA TYR A 136 5.76 -47.34 14.69
C TYR A 136 5.38 -45.86 14.69
N GLY A 137 4.18 -45.49 14.25
CA GLY A 137 3.72 -44.10 14.25
C GLY A 137 3.67 -43.50 15.66
N MET A 138 3.10 -44.21 16.64
CA MET A 138 3.13 -43.77 18.04
C MET A 138 4.56 -43.58 18.57
N LEU A 139 5.50 -44.42 18.14
CA LEU A 139 6.90 -44.30 18.54
C LEU A 139 7.59 -43.12 17.83
N ALA A 140 7.29 -42.90 16.56
CA ALA A 140 7.81 -41.78 15.78
C ALA A 140 7.30 -40.43 16.34
N ASP A 141 6.02 -40.33 16.66
CA ASP A 141 5.42 -39.14 17.29
C ASP A 141 6.06 -38.85 18.65
N LYS A 142 6.24 -39.90 19.48
CA LYS A 142 6.93 -39.78 20.77
C LYS A 142 8.40 -39.36 20.60
N TYR A 143 9.09 -39.94 19.63
CA TYR A 143 10.47 -39.59 19.33
C TYR A 143 10.59 -38.13 18.89
N GLN A 144 9.68 -37.66 18.04
CA GLN A 144 9.66 -36.27 17.59
C GLN A 144 9.33 -35.31 18.75
N GLY A 145 8.39 -35.67 19.62
CA GLY A 145 8.09 -34.92 20.85
C GLY A 145 9.29 -34.85 21.78
N MET A 146 9.90 -35.99 22.12
CA MET A 146 11.10 -36.04 22.95
C MET A 146 12.27 -35.27 22.34
N LYS A 147 12.45 -35.33 21.01
CA LYS A 147 13.49 -34.56 20.33
C LYS A 147 13.25 -33.07 20.48
N LYS A 148 12.01 -32.61 20.31
CA LYS A 148 11.64 -31.21 20.52
C LYS A 148 11.86 -30.76 21.96
N GLU A 149 11.49 -31.58 22.94
CA GLU A 149 11.75 -31.31 24.36
C GLU A 149 13.26 -31.24 24.66
N VAL A 150 14.07 -32.10 24.06
CA VAL A 150 15.53 -32.07 24.20
C VAL A 150 16.12 -30.81 23.56
N ASP A 151 15.65 -30.43 22.37
CA ASP A 151 16.12 -29.22 21.68
C ASP A 151 15.75 -27.96 22.50
N GLU A 152 14.54 -27.90 23.07
CA GLU A 152 14.09 -26.80 23.93
C GLU A 152 14.89 -26.75 25.25
N ALA A 153 15.05 -27.88 25.92
CA ALA A 153 15.82 -27.96 27.17
C ALA A 153 17.31 -27.64 26.95
N SER A 154 17.88 -28.00 25.80
CA SER A 154 19.26 -27.64 25.45
C SER A 154 19.41 -26.14 25.25
N ALA A 155 18.46 -25.50 24.56
CA ALA A 155 18.48 -24.05 24.38
C ALA A 155 18.33 -23.30 25.72
N GLU A 156 17.44 -23.77 26.60
CA GLU A 156 17.28 -23.20 27.94
C GLU A 156 18.54 -23.41 28.80
N PHE A 157 19.19 -24.57 28.69
CA PHE A 157 20.45 -24.84 29.38
C PHE A 157 21.56 -23.88 28.92
N ASP A 158 21.71 -23.65 27.62
CA ASP A 158 22.71 -22.73 27.07
C ASP A 158 22.47 -21.29 27.58
N GLU A 159 21.21 -20.84 27.60
CA GLU A 159 20.85 -19.52 28.13
C GLU A 159 21.16 -19.41 29.65
N MET A 160 20.82 -20.44 30.43
CA MET A 160 21.14 -20.48 31.86
C MET A 160 22.64 -20.53 32.12
N GLU A 161 23.43 -21.23 31.30
CA GLU A 161 24.88 -21.28 31.43
C GLU A 161 25.51 -19.90 31.13
N GLU A 162 25.02 -19.18 30.13
CA GLU A 162 25.43 -17.79 29.87
C GLU A 162 25.06 -16.85 31.03
N GLU A 163 23.83 -16.94 31.55
CA GLU A 163 23.38 -16.10 32.67
C GLU A 163 24.18 -16.40 33.95
N LYS A 164 24.46 -17.66 34.24
CA LYS A 164 25.31 -18.08 35.36
C LYS A 164 26.72 -17.50 35.22
N ASN A 165 27.32 -17.57 34.03
CA ASN A 165 28.66 -17.05 33.78
C ASN A 165 28.74 -15.53 33.94
N THR A 166 27.72 -14.80 33.49
CA THR A 166 27.66 -13.33 33.68
C THR A 166 27.48 -12.95 35.15
N LYS A 167 26.56 -13.61 35.87
CA LYS A 167 26.36 -13.41 37.31
C LYS A 167 27.61 -13.79 38.12
N TRP A 168 28.31 -14.85 37.75
CA TRP A 168 29.54 -15.27 38.42
C TRP A 168 30.68 -14.26 38.24
N LYS A 169 30.84 -13.69 37.05
CA LYS A 169 31.78 -12.58 36.82
C LYS A 169 31.44 -11.38 37.68
N LEU A 170 30.17 -10.97 37.69
CA LEU A 170 29.70 -9.85 38.52
C LEU A 170 29.94 -10.10 40.03
N TYR A 171 29.71 -11.32 40.51
CA TYR A 171 29.98 -11.69 41.89
C TYR A 171 31.46 -11.51 42.26
N ASN A 172 32.38 -11.97 41.40
CA ASN A 172 33.81 -11.82 41.65
C ASN A 172 34.24 -10.35 41.63
N ASP A 173 33.74 -9.55 40.69
CA ASP A 173 34.02 -8.11 40.62
C ASP A 173 33.52 -7.37 41.87
N LEU A 174 32.32 -7.71 42.36
CA LEU A 174 31.76 -7.11 43.57
C LEU A 174 32.55 -7.52 44.82
N LYS A 175 32.98 -8.78 44.89
CA LYS A 175 33.81 -9.29 45.99
C LYS A 175 35.17 -8.57 46.05
N GLU A 176 35.79 -8.33 44.89
CA GLU A 176 37.04 -7.57 44.80
C GLU A 176 36.83 -6.12 45.26
N LYS A 177 35.79 -5.45 44.75
CA LYS A 177 35.42 -4.09 45.17
C LYS A 177 35.13 -3.98 46.66
N GLU A 178 34.46 -4.97 47.26
CA GLU A 178 34.20 -5.01 48.70
C GLU A 178 35.50 -5.11 49.51
N ALA A 179 36.44 -5.96 49.07
CA ALA A 179 37.74 -6.08 49.71
C ALA A 179 38.54 -4.77 49.62
N ASP A 180 38.52 -4.10 48.48
CA ASP A 180 39.20 -2.82 48.28
C ASP A 180 38.57 -1.69 49.11
N LEU A 181 37.23 -1.59 49.12
CA LEU A 181 36.51 -0.64 49.98
C LEU A 181 36.79 -0.88 51.46
N THR A 182 36.91 -2.14 51.88
CA THR A 182 37.25 -2.50 53.26
C THR A 182 38.67 -2.05 53.61
N ARG A 183 39.65 -2.30 52.72
CA ARG A 183 41.03 -1.82 52.89
C ARG A 183 41.12 -0.31 52.93
N GLU A 184 40.43 0.39 52.03
CA GLU A 184 40.41 1.86 51.99
C GLU A 184 39.77 2.42 53.25
N ARG A 185 38.66 1.83 53.71
CA ARG A 185 37.99 2.21 54.96
C ARG A 185 38.91 2.03 56.16
N GLU A 186 39.60 0.90 56.28
CA GLU A 186 40.56 0.65 57.36
C GLU A 186 41.73 1.63 57.33
N ALA A 187 42.30 1.90 56.15
CA ALA A 187 43.36 2.88 55.98
C ALA A 187 42.92 4.28 56.41
N ARG A 188 41.71 4.70 55.99
CA ARG A 188 41.13 6.00 56.35
C ARG A 188 40.81 6.09 57.84
N LEU A 189 40.34 5.02 58.46
CA LEU A 189 40.11 4.97 59.91
C LEU A 189 41.43 5.10 60.69
N LYS A 190 42.50 4.43 60.27
CA LYS A 190 43.83 4.55 60.88
C LYS A 190 44.38 5.98 60.75
N GLU A 191 44.20 6.61 59.59
CA GLU A 191 44.62 8.00 59.38
C GLU A 191 43.83 8.96 60.28
N ILE A 192 42.50 8.82 60.35
CA ILE A 192 41.66 9.62 61.23
C ILE A 192 42.05 9.41 62.71
N ASP A 193 42.28 8.17 63.16
CA ASP A 193 42.71 7.89 64.53
C ASP A 193 44.07 8.54 64.84
N SER A 194 45.03 8.49 63.90
CA SER A 194 46.30 9.20 64.04
C SER A 194 46.10 10.71 64.14
N GLN A 195 45.22 11.31 63.34
CA GLN A 195 44.94 12.74 63.38
C GLN A 195 44.25 13.14 64.68
N VAL A 196 43.29 12.35 65.17
CA VAL A 196 42.61 12.57 66.46
C VAL A 196 43.61 12.49 67.61
N LYS A 197 44.51 11.50 67.63
CA LYS A 197 45.58 11.40 68.64
C LYS A 197 46.51 12.61 68.63
N LYS A 198 46.92 13.06 67.43
CA LYS A 198 47.73 14.28 67.28
C LYS A 198 46.98 15.52 67.78
N ALA A 199 45.70 15.65 67.44
CA ALA A 199 44.85 16.75 67.89
C ALA A 199 44.63 16.73 69.41
N ASP A 200 44.39 15.57 70.02
CA ASP A 200 44.22 15.43 71.48
C ASP A 200 45.52 15.74 72.24
N LYS A 201 46.68 15.30 71.72
CA LYS A 201 47.99 15.67 72.28
C LYS A 201 48.22 17.17 72.20
N SER A 202 47.96 17.78 71.03
CA SER A 202 48.06 19.24 70.86
C SER A 202 47.08 19.99 71.77
N ARG A 203 45.86 19.48 71.98
CA ARG A 203 44.88 20.04 72.91
C ARG A 203 45.40 20.02 74.35
N LYS A 204 45.94 18.89 74.80
CA LYS A 204 46.53 18.73 76.15
C LYS A 204 47.73 19.66 76.35
N ASP A 205 48.63 19.74 75.37
CA ASP A 205 49.79 20.63 75.43
C ASP A 205 49.37 22.10 75.50
N LYS A 206 48.39 22.51 74.68
CA LYS A 206 47.83 23.87 74.72
C LYS A 206 47.09 24.15 76.03
N ALA A 207 46.33 23.20 76.57
CA ALA A 207 45.64 23.34 77.85
C ALA A 207 46.64 23.49 79.01
N LYS A 208 47.72 22.70 79.02
CA LYS A 208 48.79 22.82 80.02
C LYS A 208 49.47 24.19 79.95
N LYS A 209 49.83 24.65 78.75
CA LYS A 209 50.38 26.00 78.54
C LYS A 209 49.41 27.10 78.99
N ALA A 210 48.11 26.95 78.74
CA ALA A 210 47.10 27.89 79.21
C ALA A 210 47.02 27.91 80.74
N GLN A 211 47.05 26.75 81.40
CA GLN A 211 47.04 26.65 82.86
C GLN A 211 48.33 27.20 83.49
N GLU A 212 49.49 26.96 82.88
CA GLU A 212 50.77 27.56 83.28
C GLU A 212 50.70 29.09 83.14
N ALA A 213 50.20 29.61 82.02
CA ALA A 213 50.00 31.05 81.81
C ALA A 213 48.98 31.65 82.81
N GLU A 214 47.90 30.94 83.13
CA GLU A 214 46.91 31.36 84.12
C GLU A 214 47.52 31.40 85.53
N SER A 215 48.30 30.39 85.91
CA SER A 215 49.01 30.38 87.20
C SER A 215 50.02 31.52 87.31
N GLN A 216 50.81 31.78 86.26
CA GLN A 216 51.72 32.91 86.20
C GLN A 216 50.97 34.24 86.31
N SER A 217 49.82 34.36 85.63
CA SER A 217 48.97 35.54 85.75
C SER A 217 48.44 35.71 87.18
N GLN A 218 48.02 34.65 87.86
CA GLN A 218 47.58 34.70 89.26
C GLN A 218 48.71 35.09 90.20
N THR A 219 49.91 34.53 90.02
CA THR A 219 51.09 34.92 90.81
C THR A 219 51.42 36.40 90.61
N LEU A 220 51.43 36.89 89.37
CA LEU A 220 51.64 38.31 89.07
C LEU A 220 50.56 39.20 89.67
N VAL A 221 49.30 38.75 89.73
CA VAL A 221 48.21 39.47 90.40
C VAL A 221 48.46 39.55 91.91
N LEU A 222 48.86 38.44 92.54
CA LEU A 222 49.18 38.41 93.98
C LEU A 222 50.41 39.25 94.32
N GLU A 223 51.45 39.25 93.48
CA GLU A 223 52.61 40.13 93.63
C GLU A 223 52.22 41.61 93.47
N LEU A 224 51.33 41.94 92.53
CA LEU A 224 50.78 43.29 92.41
C LEU A 224 49.96 43.70 93.65
N GLU A 225 49.23 42.76 94.27
CA GLU A 225 48.51 43.00 95.52
C GLU A 225 49.46 43.19 96.71
N SER A 226 50.52 42.37 96.82
CA SER A 226 51.51 42.50 97.91
C SER A 226 52.27 43.82 97.83
N ILE A 227 52.69 44.22 96.62
CA ILE A 227 53.32 45.52 96.38
C ILE A 227 52.36 46.66 96.73
N LYS A 228 51.07 46.54 96.41
CA LYS A 228 50.06 47.53 96.83
C LYS A 228 49.94 47.61 98.35
N THR A 229 50.00 46.50 99.07
CA THR A 229 49.94 46.49 100.54
C THR A 229 51.22 47.02 101.20
N GLU A 230 52.40 46.77 100.62
CA GLU A 230 53.68 47.32 101.10
C GLU A 230 53.79 48.83 100.87
N VAL A 231 53.22 49.34 99.77
CA VAL A 231 53.16 50.79 99.48
C VAL A 231 52.11 51.50 100.36
N ALA A 232 51.18 50.76 100.96
CA ALA A 232 50.14 51.31 101.85
C ALA A 232 50.51 51.26 103.35
N ALA A 233 51.65 50.67 103.72
CA ALA A 233 52.22 50.67 105.07
C ALA A 233 53.30 51.77 105.23
#